data_AF-A0ABD6BDQ8-F1
#
_entry.id   AF-A0ABD6BDQ8-F1
#
_cell.length_a   1.000
_cell.length_b   1.000
_cell.length_c   1.000
_cell.angle_alpha   90.00
_cell.angle_beta   90.00
_cell.angle_gamma   90.00
#
_symmetry.space_group_name_H-M   'P 1'
#
loop_
_entity.id
_entity.type
_entity.pdbx_description
1 polymer ?
#
loop_
_entity_poly.entity_id
_entity_poly.type
_entity_poly.pdbx_seq_one_letter_code
_entity_poly.pdbx_strand_id
1 'polypeptide(L)'
;MWHSHRYTCSTARAGRFRRESRSCRRPANIPPAVREAAPSSGFARLLEGSPIPLRLRRGGCHPASSFVNPASIGDSSVLNLEQLSELHDRGWTICSHAYRHDSLDELERDAQEARIRDAKEWLTAHGFADGAEYFAYPYSNYDATTLELAAEYHQLGFAAGWPAAGHVSNRLLAPRRGDLEPAAAERLLDLAVRHTGVVTLLFHSMWDFENAGYHVDSFETIVDEVAKRERKGNLDVLSVSEFDSRLVKSTLPAPYI
;
A
#
# COMPACT_ATOMS: atom_id res chain seq x y z
N MET A 1 -2.28 -12.58 -54.12
CA MET A 1 -0.92 -13.15 -54.02
C MET A 1 0.06 -12.11 -54.53
N TRP A 2 0.79 -11.44 -53.64
CA TRP A 2 1.85 -10.46 -53.97
C TRP A 2 2.99 -10.58 -52.94
N HIS A 3 4.20 -10.19 -53.30
CA HIS A 3 5.43 -10.33 -52.53
C HIS A 3 6.42 -9.21 -52.86
N SER A 4 7.49 -9.08 -52.07
CA SER A 4 8.54 -8.02 -52.14
C SER A 4 8.03 -6.62 -51.72
N HIS A 5 8.86 -5.70 -51.20
CA HIS A 5 10.33 -5.66 -51.16
C HIS A 5 10.91 -5.71 -49.73
N ARG A 6 12.17 -6.18 -49.63
CA ARG A 6 13.07 -5.83 -48.51
C ARG A 6 13.83 -4.56 -48.87
N TYR A 7 14.10 -3.71 -47.89
CA TYR A 7 15.18 -2.73 -47.95
C TYR A 7 16.04 -2.85 -46.69
N THR A 8 17.37 -2.80 -46.88
CA THR A 8 18.37 -2.76 -45.82
C THR A 8 19.18 -1.48 -45.97
N CYS A 9 19.47 -0.79 -44.87
CA CYS A 9 20.47 0.29 -44.84
C CYS A 9 21.25 0.24 -43.53
N SER A 10 22.45 0.84 -43.50
CA SER A 10 23.50 0.53 -42.53
C SER A 10 23.80 1.67 -41.55
N THR A 11 24.10 1.30 -40.31
CA THR A 11 25.06 1.93 -39.37
C THR A 11 25.29 3.45 -39.41
N ALA A 12 24.90 4.18 -38.35
CA ALA A 12 25.72 5.26 -37.77
C ALA A 12 25.32 5.67 -36.33
N ARG A 13 26.33 5.64 -35.44
CA ARG A 13 26.58 6.47 -34.23
C ARG A 13 25.43 6.92 -33.28
N ALA A 14 25.54 6.43 -32.05
CA ALA A 14 25.58 7.19 -30.78
C ALA A 14 24.45 8.18 -30.42
N GLY A 15 23.67 7.83 -29.38
CA GLY A 15 22.82 8.79 -28.66
C GLY A 15 22.12 8.19 -27.44
N ARG A 16 22.47 8.70 -26.24
CA ARG A 16 21.77 8.66 -24.93
C ARG A 16 20.71 7.57 -24.68
N PHE A 17 20.86 6.82 -23.58
CA PHE A 17 19.74 6.16 -22.90
C PHE A 17 18.61 7.16 -22.64
N ARG A 18 17.46 6.98 -23.30
CA ARG A 18 16.18 7.56 -22.87
C ARG A 18 15.52 6.57 -21.91
N ARG A 19 15.01 7.05 -20.78
CA ARG A 19 13.93 6.33 -20.08
C ARG A 19 12.71 6.34 -21.00
N GLU A 20 12.23 5.17 -21.40
CA GLU A 20 10.96 5.09 -22.12
C GLU A 20 9.81 5.27 -21.15
N SER A 21 9.09 6.38 -21.29
CA SER A 21 7.84 6.64 -20.57
C SER A 21 6.78 5.65 -21.05
N ARG A 22 6.46 4.64 -20.23
CA ARG A 22 5.35 3.71 -20.49
C ARG A 22 4.04 4.51 -20.62
N SER A 23 3.51 4.63 -21.83
CA SER A 23 2.25 5.34 -22.08
C SER A 23 1.07 4.39 -21.96
N CYS A 24 0.23 4.60 -20.93
CA CYS A 24 -0.97 3.80 -20.71
C CYS A 24 -1.97 4.01 -21.85
N ARG A 25 -2.10 3.00 -22.73
CA ARG A 25 -3.15 2.99 -23.78
C ARG A 25 -4.47 2.49 -23.18
N ARG A 26 -5.58 3.11 -23.58
CA ARG A 26 -6.94 2.74 -23.16
C ARG A 26 -7.51 1.59 -24.01
N PRO A 27 -8.12 0.56 -23.40
CA PRO A 27 -9.25 -0.18 -23.98
C PRO A 27 -10.54 0.65 -23.94
N ALA A 28 -11.63 0.18 -24.57
CA ALA A 28 -12.90 0.92 -24.64
C ALA A 28 -14.14 0.02 -24.43
N ASN A 29 -15.19 0.62 -23.85
CA ASN A 29 -16.60 0.18 -23.77
C ASN A 29 -16.94 -1.19 -23.13
N ILE A 30 -17.59 -1.14 -21.96
CA ILE A 30 -18.39 -2.22 -21.34
C ILE A 30 -19.71 -1.60 -20.77
N PRO A 31 -20.87 -2.31 -20.70
CA PRO A 31 -22.20 -1.72 -20.50
C PRO A 31 -22.64 -1.44 -19.04
N PRO A 32 -23.82 -0.82 -18.80
CA PRO A 32 -24.29 -0.40 -17.48
C PRO A 32 -25.40 -1.27 -16.84
N ALA A 33 -25.16 -1.78 -15.63
CA ALA A 33 -26.12 -2.36 -14.66
C ALA A 33 -25.39 -2.48 -13.30
N VAL A 34 -25.97 -2.49 -12.08
CA VAL A 34 -27.36 -2.40 -11.55
C VAL A 34 -27.37 -1.36 -10.40
N ARG A 35 -28.54 -0.98 -9.87
CA ARG A 35 -28.74 -0.10 -8.68
C ARG A 35 -28.94 -0.89 -7.37
N GLU A 36 -28.83 -0.18 -6.25
CA GLU A 36 -29.37 -0.52 -4.90
C GLU A 36 -28.73 -1.71 -4.14
N ALA A 37 -27.82 -1.38 -3.22
CA ALA A 37 -27.67 -2.00 -1.90
C ALA A 37 -26.87 -1.08 -0.95
N ALA A 38 -27.14 -1.13 0.36
CA ALA A 38 -26.41 -0.44 1.43
C ALA A 38 -26.72 -1.12 2.79
N PRO A 39 -25.94 -0.94 3.88
CA PRO A 39 -24.62 -0.27 4.02
C PRO A 39 -23.51 -1.12 4.72
N SER A 40 -22.20 -0.97 4.41
CA SER A 40 -21.06 -1.36 5.31
C SER A 40 -19.61 -1.09 4.77
N SER A 41 -18.81 -0.29 5.52
CA SER A 41 -17.35 -0.33 5.96
C SER A 41 -16.09 -0.95 5.23
N GLY A 42 -15.19 -0.12 4.62
CA GLY A 42 -13.74 -0.40 4.25
C GLY A 42 -13.31 0.21 2.87
N PHE A 43 -12.13 0.73 2.45
CA PHE A 43 -10.70 0.99 2.82
C PHE A 43 -9.71 -0.19 3.05
N ALA A 44 -8.43 0.02 2.65
CA ALA A 44 -7.44 -1.02 2.27
C ALA A 44 -5.90 -0.69 2.26
N ARG A 45 -5.42 0.57 2.51
CA ARG A 45 -4.02 1.10 2.68
C ARG A 45 -3.42 2.12 1.68
N LEU A 46 -3.37 1.91 0.36
CA LEU A 46 -2.75 2.88 -0.58
C LEU A 46 -3.37 2.81 -1.98
N LEU A 47 -4.30 3.73 -2.22
CA LEU A 47 -5.71 3.39 -2.42
C LEU A 47 -6.18 2.25 -1.47
N GLU A 48 -7.29 2.40 -0.78
CA GLU A 48 -8.21 3.53 -0.87
C GLU A 48 -9.65 3.06 -0.99
N GLY A 49 -9.90 1.78 -0.76
CA GLY A 49 -11.20 1.16 -0.94
C GLY A 49 -11.12 -0.35 -0.90
N SER A 50 -12.03 -0.96 -0.16
CA SER A 50 -12.83 -2.04 -0.74
C SER A 50 -13.48 -1.50 -2.02
N PRO A 51 -13.68 -2.33 -3.05
CA PRO A 51 -13.73 -1.81 -4.40
C PRO A 51 -15.13 -1.33 -4.76
N ILE A 52 -15.35 -0.04 -4.54
CA ILE A 52 -16.11 0.74 -5.51
C ILE A 52 -15.52 0.46 -6.90
N PRO A 53 -16.34 0.31 -7.97
CA PRO A 53 -15.85 0.10 -9.34
C PRO A 53 -15.08 1.33 -9.83
N LEU A 54 -13.82 1.41 -9.41
CA LEU A 54 -12.99 2.60 -9.40
C LEU A 54 -12.52 2.92 -10.82
N ARG A 55 -13.34 3.73 -11.49
CA ARG A 55 -12.87 4.65 -12.53
C ARG A 55 -11.88 5.63 -11.92
N LEU A 56 -10.63 5.19 -11.72
CA LEU A 56 -9.44 6.03 -11.61
C LEU A 56 -9.35 6.91 -12.85
N ARG A 57 -10.09 8.03 -12.83
CA ARG A 57 -10.50 8.71 -14.08
C ARG A 57 -9.41 9.63 -14.59
N ARG A 58 -8.55 10.12 -13.68
CA ARG A 58 -7.32 10.90 -13.91
C ARG A 58 -6.36 10.70 -12.72
N GLY A 59 -5.12 10.26 -12.98
CA GLY A 59 -4.11 10.00 -11.93
C GLY A 59 -4.36 8.69 -11.15
N GLY A 60 -3.36 7.99 -10.60
CA GLY A 60 -1.91 8.05 -10.81
C GLY A 60 -1.31 6.63 -10.72
N CYS A 61 -0.18 6.37 -11.39
CA CYS A 61 0.44 5.03 -11.44
C CYS A 61 1.46 4.82 -10.30
N HIS A 62 1.06 5.16 -9.07
CA HIS A 62 1.95 5.22 -7.92
C HIS A 62 2.17 3.85 -7.28
N PRO A 63 3.40 3.51 -6.86
CA PRO A 63 3.67 2.25 -6.18
C PRO A 63 2.98 2.22 -4.82
N ALA A 64 2.50 1.04 -4.45
CA ALA A 64 1.42 0.92 -3.47
C ALA A 64 1.45 -0.43 -2.76
N SER A 65 0.65 -0.59 -1.70
CA SER A 65 0.57 -1.82 -0.92
C SER A 65 -0.73 -1.88 -0.12
N SER A 66 -1.42 -3.01 -0.08
CA SER A 66 -2.67 -3.21 0.69
C SER A 66 -2.42 -4.02 1.96
N PHE A 67 -2.94 -3.63 3.12
CA PHE A 67 -2.87 -4.45 4.36
C PHE A 67 -4.21 -5.16 4.57
N VAL A 68 -4.19 -6.49 4.73
CA VAL A 68 -5.42 -7.30 4.79
C VAL A 68 -5.48 -8.28 5.96
N ASN A 69 -6.70 -8.56 6.38
CA ASN A 69 -7.05 -9.64 7.30
C ASN A 69 -7.68 -10.81 6.50
N PRO A 70 -6.95 -11.91 6.25
CA PRO A 70 -7.45 -13.09 5.53
C PRO A 70 -8.82 -13.60 5.95
N ALA A 71 -9.16 -13.54 7.24
CA ALA A 71 -10.44 -14.05 7.76
C ALA A 71 -11.68 -13.23 7.35
N SER A 72 -11.52 -12.06 6.74
CA SER A 72 -12.62 -11.24 6.21
C SER A 72 -12.54 -11.01 4.69
N ILE A 73 -11.65 -11.70 3.98
CA ILE A 73 -11.53 -11.56 2.52
C ILE A 73 -12.77 -12.15 1.83
N GLY A 74 -13.47 -11.32 1.07
CA GLY A 74 -14.73 -11.66 0.44
C GLY A 74 -15.99 -11.35 1.25
N ASP A 75 -15.87 -10.79 2.47
CA ASP A 75 -17.00 -10.15 3.14
C ASP A 75 -17.52 -8.97 2.30
N SER A 76 -18.81 -8.64 2.41
CA SER A 76 -19.48 -7.62 1.56
C SER A 76 -18.90 -6.21 1.66
N SER A 77 -18.05 -5.96 2.66
CA SER A 77 -17.41 -4.67 2.93
C SER A 77 -15.89 -4.69 2.72
N VAL A 78 -15.31 -5.81 2.28
CA VAL A 78 -13.86 -6.05 2.16
C VAL A 78 -13.52 -6.48 0.73
N LEU A 79 -12.26 -6.29 0.30
CA LEU A 79 -11.76 -6.87 -0.95
C LEU A 79 -11.93 -8.40 -0.97
N ASN A 80 -12.36 -8.94 -2.11
CA ASN A 80 -12.28 -10.38 -2.40
C ASN A 80 -10.93 -10.73 -3.06
N LEU A 81 -10.64 -12.02 -3.22
CA LEU A 81 -9.36 -12.49 -3.77
C LEU A 81 -9.10 -12.05 -5.23
N GLU A 82 -10.13 -12.00 -6.08
CA GLU A 82 -10.01 -11.51 -7.47
C GLU A 82 -9.61 -10.03 -7.50
N GLN A 83 -10.19 -9.23 -6.62
CA GLN A 83 -9.92 -7.81 -6.49
C GLN A 83 -8.52 -7.56 -5.90
N LEU A 84 -8.08 -8.35 -4.91
CA LEU A 84 -6.68 -8.33 -4.45
C LEU A 84 -5.69 -8.68 -5.57
N SER A 85 -6.04 -9.64 -6.42
CA SER A 85 -5.23 -10.04 -7.58
C SER A 85 -5.15 -8.92 -8.62
N GLU A 86 -6.26 -8.23 -8.91
CA GLU A 86 -6.25 -7.06 -9.80
C GLU A 86 -5.39 -5.91 -9.25
N LEU A 87 -5.43 -5.65 -7.93
CA LEU A 87 -4.56 -4.66 -7.30
C LEU A 87 -3.09 -5.05 -7.40
N HIS A 88 -2.78 -6.32 -7.18
CA HIS A 88 -1.42 -6.87 -7.30
C HIS A 88 -0.87 -6.72 -8.73
N ASP A 89 -1.64 -7.11 -9.74
CA ASP A 89 -1.29 -6.97 -11.17
C ASP A 89 -1.13 -5.49 -11.60
N ARG A 90 -1.79 -4.57 -10.89
CA ARG A 90 -1.61 -3.10 -11.04
C ARG A 90 -0.37 -2.56 -10.32
N GLY A 91 0.41 -3.41 -9.65
CA GLY A 91 1.69 -3.06 -9.01
C GLY A 91 1.60 -2.79 -7.51
N TRP A 92 0.59 -3.32 -6.82
CA TRP A 92 0.44 -3.17 -5.36
C TRP A 92 0.93 -4.40 -4.60
N THR A 93 1.61 -4.18 -3.48
CA THR A 93 2.07 -5.25 -2.59
C THR A 93 0.98 -5.64 -1.56
N ILE A 94 0.40 -6.84 -1.63
CA ILE A 94 -0.62 -7.27 -0.64
C ILE A 94 0.07 -7.86 0.61
N CYS A 95 -0.23 -7.34 1.79
CA CYS A 95 0.55 -7.51 3.03
C CYS A 95 -0.31 -7.91 4.24
N SER A 96 0.32 -8.40 5.31
CA SER A 96 -0.36 -8.91 6.51
C SER A 96 -0.84 -7.80 7.45
N HIS A 97 -2.11 -7.88 7.85
CA HIS A 97 -2.66 -7.14 9.00
C HIS A 97 -3.02 -8.08 10.17
N ALA A 98 -2.35 -9.25 10.24
CA ALA A 98 -2.74 -10.44 11.02
C ALA A 98 -4.03 -11.12 10.51
N TYR A 99 -4.27 -12.38 10.91
CA TYR A 99 -5.31 -13.23 10.30
C TYR A 99 -6.72 -12.68 10.53
N ARG A 100 -6.93 -12.05 11.69
CA ARG A 100 -8.11 -11.27 12.09
C ARG A 100 -7.65 -9.95 12.70
N HIS A 101 -8.53 -8.95 12.69
CA HIS A 101 -8.29 -7.64 13.29
C HIS A 101 -8.56 -7.66 14.83
N ASP A 102 -8.03 -8.68 15.51
CA ASP A 102 -8.08 -8.81 16.97
C ASP A 102 -6.91 -7.98 17.59
N SER A 103 -7.04 -7.40 18.79
CA SER A 103 -5.91 -6.73 19.46
C SER A 103 -4.92 -7.78 19.96
N LEU A 104 -3.68 -7.76 19.47
CA LEU A 104 -2.73 -8.86 19.68
C LEU A 104 -2.17 -8.90 21.10
N ASP A 105 -1.99 -7.73 21.72
CA ASP A 105 -1.62 -7.55 23.13
C ASP A 105 -2.68 -8.02 24.14
N GLU A 106 -3.91 -8.28 23.69
CA GLU A 106 -4.99 -8.89 24.49
C GLU A 106 -5.02 -10.44 24.34
N LEU A 107 -4.09 -11.04 23.60
CA LEU A 107 -4.02 -12.49 23.34
C LEU A 107 -2.80 -13.15 23.96
N GLU A 108 -2.97 -14.40 24.40
CA GLU A 108 -1.87 -15.31 24.78
C GLU A 108 -0.94 -15.62 23.60
N ARG A 109 0.33 -15.96 23.88
CA ARG A 109 1.40 -16.13 22.86
C ARG A 109 0.98 -16.99 21.67
N ASP A 110 0.49 -18.20 21.91
CA ASP A 110 0.10 -19.16 20.86
C ASP A 110 -0.98 -18.58 19.93
N ALA A 111 -1.87 -17.73 20.47
CA ALA A 111 -2.91 -17.06 19.70
C ALA A 111 -2.36 -15.85 18.93
N GLN A 112 -1.44 -15.05 19.52
CA GLN A 112 -0.69 -14.03 18.77
C GLN A 112 0.07 -14.64 17.59
N GLU A 113 0.78 -15.76 17.84
CA GLU A 113 1.58 -16.45 16.84
C GLU A 113 0.70 -16.97 15.69
N ALA A 114 -0.38 -17.68 16.00
CA ALA A 114 -1.33 -18.12 14.97
C ALA A 114 -1.89 -16.93 14.17
N ARG A 115 -2.22 -15.80 14.81
CA ARG A 115 -2.68 -14.60 14.09
C ARG A 115 -1.64 -14.01 13.16
N ILE A 116 -0.36 -14.07 13.49
CA ILE A 116 0.73 -13.52 12.68
C ILE A 116 1.13 -14.53 11.57
N ARG A 117 1.46 -15.77 11.94
CA ARG A 117 1.87 -16.86 11.03
C ARG A 117 0.80 -17.18 10.00
N ASP A 118 -0.42 -17.50 10.42
CA ASP A 118 -1.46 -18.02 9.52
C ASP A 118 -1.84 -16.98 8.45
N ALA A 119 -1.63 -15.68 8.73
CA ALA A 119 -1.76 -14.61 7.75
C ALA A 119 -0.63 -14.58 6.72
N LYS A 120 0.62 -14.77 7.16
CA LYS A 120 1.77 -14.91 6.25
C LYS A 120 1.64 -16.14 5.36
N GLU A 121 1.23 -17.27 5.93
CA GLU A 121 0.97 -18.51 5.19
C GLU A 121 -0.15 -18.33 4.17
N TRP A 122 -1.28 -17.72 4.56
CA TRP A 122 -2.38 -17.42 3.64
C TRP A 122 -1.93 -16.53 2.47
N LEU A 123 -1.21 -15.43 2.75
CA LEU A 123 -0.71 -14.53 1.71
C LEU A 123 0.25 -15.24 0.75
N THR A 124 1.16 -16.05 1.29
CA THR A 124 2.12 -16.84 0.51
C THR A 124 1.39 -17.84 -0.39
N ALA A 125 0.40 -18.57 0.13
CA ALA A 125 -0.39 -19.55 -0.60
C ALA A 125 -1.24 -18.94 -1.73
N HIS A 126 -1.65 -17.68 -1.59
CA HIS A 126 -2.45 -16.94 -2.58
C HIS A 126 -1.61 -16.08 -3.55
N GLY A 127 -0.28 -16.26 -3.57
CA GLY A 127 0.61 -15.61 -4.54
C GLY A 127 1.16 -14.25 -4.12
N PHE A 128 0.88 -13.80 -2.89
CA PHE A 128 1.31 -12.51 -2.35
C PHE A 128 2.57 -12.61 -1.48
N ALA A 129 3.44 -13.60 -1.75
CA ALA A 129 4.61 -13.94 -0.92
C ALA A 129 5.54 -12.74 -0.66
N ASP A 130 5.90 -11.97 -1.70
CA ASP A 130 6.72 -10.76 -1.59
C ASP A 130 6.14 -9.74 -0.59
N GLY A 131 4.80 -9.68 -0.50
CA GLY A 131 4.09 -8.78 0.40
C GLY A 131 3.83 -9.33 1.80
N ALA A 132 3.86 -10.66 1.94
CA ALA A 132 3.73 -11.36 3.21
C ALA A 132 4.91 -11.09 4.17
N GLU A 133 6.00 -10.49 3.69
CA GLU A 133 7.13 -10.01 4.49
C GLU A 133 6.83 -8.71 5.28
N TYR A 134 5.71 -8.03 5.03
CA TYR A 134 5.36 -6.75 5.66
C TYR A 134 4.10 -6.86 6.53
N PHE A 135 4.12 -6.18 7.67
CA PHE A 135 3.09 -6.29 8.71
C PHE A 135 2.54 -4.93 9.15
N ALA A 136 1.26 -4.88 9.53
CA ALA A 136 0.72 -3.85 10.41
C ALA A 136 -0.02 -4.47 11.58
N TYR A 137 0.20 -3.90 12.76
CA TYR A 137 -0.49 -4.29 13.99
C TYR A 137 -1.93 -3.77 13.95
N PRO A 138 -2.96 -4.63 14.17
CA PRO A 138 -4.32 -4.19 14.44
C PRO A 138 -4.35 -3.12 15.53
N TYR A 139 -5.13 -2.06 15.31
CA TYR A 139 -5.20 -0.86 16.18
C TYR A 139 -3.87 -0.11 16.42
N SER A 140 -2.74 -0.59 15.89
CA SER A 140 -1.36 -0.26 16.31
C SER A 140 -0.96 -0.72 17.71
N ASN A 141 -1.65 -1.73 18.26
CA ASN A 141 -1.39 -2.31 19.58
C ASN A 141 -0.39 -3.48 19.50
N TYR A 142 0.49 -3.60 20.49
CA TYR A 142 1.53 -4.63 20.56
C TYR A 142 2.11 -4.72 21.99
N ASP A 143 2.47 -5.93 22.41
CA ASP A 143 3.30 -6.17 23.60
C ASP A 143 4.71 -6.65 23.20
N ALA A 144 5.51 -7.11 24.16
CA ALA A 144 6.82 -7.71 23.86
C ALA A 144 6.69 -8.98 23.00
N THR A 145 5.70 -9.82 23.30
CA THR A 145 5.38 -11.04 22.55
C THR A 145 5.04 -10.73 21.10
N THR A 146 4.24 -9.69 20.85
CA THR A 146 3.86 -9.29 19.49
C THR A 146 5.06 -8.80 18.69
N LEU A 147 6.01 -8.12 19.34
CA LEU A 147 7.23 -7.64 18.69
C LEU A 147 8.22 -8.76 18.38
N GLU A 148 8.38 -9.75 19.27
CA GLU A 148 9.17 -10.96 19.00
C GLU A 148 8.61 -11.72 17.78
N LEU A 149 7.32 -12.02 17.81
CA LEU A 149 6.65 -12.77 16.73
C LEU A 149 6.63 -11.98 15.41
N ALA A 150 6.44 -10.66 15.46
CA ALA A 150 6.56 -9.83 14.27
C ALA A 150 7.99 -9.81 13.69
N ALA A 151 9.03 -9.96 14.51
CA ALA A 151 10.43 -10.06 14.05
C ALA A 151 10.79 -11.45 13.50
N GLU A 152 10.15 -12.50 14.00
CA GLU A 152 10.31 -13.88 13.51
C GLU A 152 9.62 -14.07 12.15
N TYR A 153 8.38 -13.59 12.03
CA TYR A 153 7.56 -13.81 10.85
C TYR A 153 7.65 -12.71 9.78
N HIS A 154 8.02 -11.47 10.11
CA HIS A 154 8.01 -10.35 9.16
C HIS A 154 9.32 -9.52 9.17
N GLN A 155 9.65 -8.93 8.03
CA GLN A 155 10.84 -8.09 7.90
C GLN A 155 10.59 -6.66 8.39
N LEU A 156 9.38 -6.13 8.22
CA LEU A 156 9.07 -4.74 8.51
C LEU A 156 7.63 -4.57 8.99
N GLY A 157 7.48 -4.06 10.22
CA GLY A 157 6.22 -3.79 10.89
C GLY A 157 5.88 -2.30 10.95
N PHE A 158 4.61 -1.95 10.79
CA PHE A 158 4.10 -0.58 10.77
C PHE A 158 3.08 -0.32 11.88
N ALA A 159 3.29 0.74 12.67
CA ALA A 159 2.44 1.15 13.78
C ALA A 159 2.19 2.67 13.76
N ALA A 160 1.14 3.13 14.45
CA ALA A 160 0.89 4.55 14.64
C ALA A 160 2.09 5.25 15.29
N GLY A 161 2.59 6.31 14.67
CA GLY A 161 3.78 7.02 15.14
C GLY A 161 3.93 8.40 14.51
N TRP A 162 4.94 9.16 14.94
CA TRP A 162 5.20 10.49 14.38
C TRP A 162 5.93 10.39 13.02
N PRO A 163 5.40 11.03 11.96
CA PRO A 163 5.94 10.98 10.60
C PRO A 163 7.07 12.00 10.41
N ALA A 164 7.61 12.06 9.19
CA ALA A 164 8.72 12.94 8.77
C ALA A 164 10.07 12.64 9.46
N ALA A 165 10.25 11.42 9.96
CA ALA A 165 11.56 10.92 10.41
C ALA A 165 12.50 10.71 9.21
N GLY A 166 13.79 11.04 9.34
CA GLY A 166 14.76 10.88 8.25
C GLY A 166 15.13 9.41 7.92
N HIS A 167 14.99 8.51 8.90
CA HIS A 167 15.16 7.06 8.76
C HIS A 167 14.22 6.33 9.73
N VAL A 168 13.94 5.06 9.45
CA VAL A 168 13.23 4.19 10.38
C VAL A 168 14.21 3.66 11.44
N SER A 169 14.03 4.07 12.69
CA SER A 169 14.92 3.69 13.80
C SER A 169 14.66 2.29 14.37
N ASN A 170 13.43 1.79 14.26
CA ASN A 170 13.05 0.41 14.60
C ASN A 170 12.20 -0.15 13.46
N ARG A 171 12.68 -1.21 12.79
CA ARG A 171 12.00 -1.81 11.63
C ARG A 171 10.70 -2.52 11.98
N LEU A 172 10.41 -2.77 13.25
CA LEU A 172 9.15 -3.32 13.71
C LEU A 172 8.09 -2.24 13.97
N LEU A 173 8.49 -0.95 14.03
CA LEU A 173 7.64 0.19 14.39
C LEU A 173 7.81 1.35 13.40
N ALA A 174 7.71 1.07 12.10
CA ALA A 174 7.71 2.10 11.08
C ALA A 174 6.47 3.01 11.22
N PRO A 175 6.63 4.34 11.32
CA PRO A 175 5.54 5.23 11.73
C PRO A 175 4.57 5.52 10.59
N ARG A 176 3.30 5.12 10.77
CA ARG A 176 2.18 5.47 9.87
C ARG A 176 1.20 6.46 10.53
N ARG A 177 0.51 7.27 9.72
CA ARG A 177 -0.55 8.21 10.16
C ARG A 177 -1.85 7.98 9.37
N GLY A 178 -2.88 7.56 10.11
CA GLY A 178 -4.24 7.34 9.60
C GLY A 178 -5.05 8.61 9.39
N ASP A 179 -6.01 8.53 8.48
CA ASP A 179 -7.28 9.28 8.48
C ASP A 179 -7.12 10.80 8.55
N LEU A 180 -6.21 11.31 7.73
CA LEU A 180 -5.86 12.72 7.69
C LEU A 180 -6.74 13.49 6.71
N GLU A 181 -7.37 14.56 7.21
CA GLU A 181 -7.92 15.63 6.37
C GLU A 181 -6.86 16.13 5.37
N PRO A 182 -7.23 16.54 4.13
CA PRO A 182 -6.26 16.96 3.11
C PRO A 182 -5.29 18.04 3.57
N ALA A 183 -5.77 19.04 4.32
CA ALA A 183 -4.93 20.08 4.90
C ALA A 183 -3.97 19.57 6.00
N ALA A 184 -4.28 18.45 6.67
CA ALA A 184 -3.38 17.80 7.62
C ALA A 184 -2.30 16.96 6.91
N ALA A 185 -2.67 16.23 5.86
CA ALA A 185 -1.72 15.52 5.01
C ALA A 185 -0.76 16.48 4.30
N GLU A 186 -1.24 17.62 3.78
CA GLU A 186 -0.37 18.64 3.16
C GLU A 186 0.70 19.15 4.13
N ARG A 187 0.35 19.41 5.40
CA ARG A 187 1.34 19.79 6.44
C ARG A 187 2.38 18.70 6.69
N LEU A 188 2.03 17.42 6.57
CA LEU A 188 3.03 16.33 6.68
C LEU A 188 3.94 16.26 5.45
N LEU A 189 3.39 16.47 4.25
CA LEU A 189 4.17 16.54 3.02
C LEU A 189 5.13 17.74 3.03
N ASP A 190 4.73 18.88 3.61
CA ASP A 190 5.60 20.04 3.83
C ASP A 190 6.75 19.73 4.81
N LEU A 191 6.47 19.00 5.90
CA LEU A 191 7.50 18.58 6.86
C LEU A 191 8.47 17.57 6.24
N ALA A 192 7.96 16.59 5.48
CA ALA A 192 8.78 15.61 4.77
C ALA A 192 9.74 16.30 3.78
N VAL A 193 9.25 17.22 2.95
CA VAL A 193 10.07 18.02 2.02
C VAL A 193 11.08 18.91 2.77
N ARG A 194 10.65 19.60 3.83
CA ARG A 194 11.51 20.53 4.61
C ARG A 194 12.66 19.84 5.34
N HIS A 195 12.43 18.64 5.86
CA HIS A 195 13.38 17.94 6.72
C HIS A 195 14.06 16.74 6.04
N THR A 196 13.81 16.53 4.74
CA THR A 196 14.25 15.32 4.01
C THR A 196 13.81 14.04 4.73
N GLY A 197 12.56 14.07 5.21
CA GLY A 197 11.95 13.04 6.05
C GLY A 197 10.94 12.18 5.30
N VAL A 198 10.59 11.05 5.90
CA VAL A 198 9.71 10.01 5.34
C VAL A 198 8.33 10.11 5.98
N VAL A 199 7.26 10.00 5.19
CA VAL A 199 5.88 9.93 5.68
C VAL A 199 5.14 8.73 5.07
N THR A 200 4.59 7.88 5.94
CA THR A 200 3.67 6.80 5.53
C THR A 200 2.25 7.22 5.89
N LEU A 201 1.41 7.39 4.86
CA LEU A 201 -0.01 7.69 4.98
C LEU A 201 -0.83 6.39 5.05
N LEU A 202 -2.02 6.48 5.62
CA LEU A 202 -2.93 5.37 5.93
C LEU A 202 -4.36 5.91 6.00
N PHE A 203 -5.35 5.09 5.65
CA PHE A 203 -6.76 5.47 5.69
C PHE A 203 -7.63 4.22 6.04
N HIS A 204 -8.68 4.34 6.87
CA HIS A 204 -9.62 3.25 7.25
C HIS A 204 -11.11 3.64 7.19
N SER A 205 -12.00 2.72 6.79
CA SER A 205 -13.37 2.98 6.28
C SER A 205 -13.47 4.06 5.17
N MET A 206 -13.74 3.61 3.93
CA MET A 206 -13.99 4.47 2.76
C MET A 206 -15.27 5.29 2.94
N TRP A 207 -15.67 6.03 1.91
CA TRP A 207 -16.57 5.53 0.84
C TRP A 207 -16.86 6.68 -0.14
N ASP A 208 -17.55 6.37 -1.25
CA ASP A 208 -18.32 7.35 -2.05
C ASP A 208 -19.77 7.34 -1.53
N PHE A 209 -19.91 7.53 -0.21
CA PHE A 209 -21.17 7.55 0.52
C PHE A 209 -21.19 8.81 1.38
N GLU A 210 -22.30 9.54 1.38
CA GLU A 210 -22.46 10.84 2.05
C GLU A 210 -22.15 10.83 3.55
N ASN A 211 -22.26 9.67 4.21
CA ASN A 211 -21.96 9.46 5.63
C ASN A 211 -20.68 8.60 5.85
N ALA A 212 -19.73 8.63 4.91
CA ALA A 212 -18.43 7.99 5.08
C ALA A 212 -17.67 8.57 6.28
N GLY A 213 -17.03 7.71 7.08
CA GLY A 213 -16.10 8.17 8.13
C GLY A 213 -14.89 8.89 7.57
N TYR A 214 -14.52 8.57 6.32
CA TYR A 214 -13.54 9.28 5.52
C TYR A 214 -13.93 9.21 4.03
N HIS A 215 -14.20 10.34 3.39
CA HIS A 215 -14.71 10.36 2.00
C HIS A 215 -13.61 10.09 0.96
N VAL A 216 -13.98 9.46 -0.15
CA VAL A 216 -13.04 9.17 -1.26
C VAL A 216 -12.40 10.44 -1.84
N ASP A 217 -13.11 11.57 -1.85
CA ASP A 217 -12.57 12.87 -2.30
C ASP A 217 -11.36 13.34 -1.48
N SER A 218 -11.35 13.08 -0.17
CA SER A 218 -10.22 13.45 0.70
C SER A 218 -8.98 12.63 0.34
N PHE A 219 -9.16 11.35 -0.01
CA PHE A 219 -8.09 10.51 -0.52
C PHE A 219 -7.59 11.00 -1.90
N GLU A 220 -8.51 11.22 -2.86
CA GLU A 220 -8.13 11.66 -4.21
C GLU A 220 -7.38 13.00 -4.15
N THR A 221 -7.85 13.95 -3.34
CA THR A 221 -7.19 15.25 -3.12
C THR A 221 -5.75 15.11 -2.61
N ILE A 222 -5.51 14.17 -1.69
CA ILE A 222 -4.17 13.93 -1.12
C ILE A 222 -3.25 13.26 -2.14
N VAL A 223 -3.75 12.26 -2.88
CA VAL A 223 -2.94 11.60 -3.92
C VAL A 223 -2.62 12.54 -5.07
N ASP A 224 -3.54 13.42 -5.48
CA ASP A 224 -3.26 14.39 -6.53
C ASP A 224 -2.21 15.44 -6.07
N GLU A 225 -2.17 15.78 -4.77
CA GLU A 225 -1.11 16.62 -4.18
C GLU A 225 0.24 15.88 -4.11
N VAL A 226 0.27 14.63 -3.66
CA VAL A 226 1.47 13.77 -3.68
C VAL A 226 2.03 13.68 -5.11
N ALA A 227 1.17 13.36 -6.07
CA ALA A 227 1.54 13.25 -7.47
C ALA A 227 1.95 14.62 -8.09
N LYS A 228 1.36 15.73 -7.64
CA LYS A 228 1.77 17.11 -8.00
C LYS A 228 3.15 17.48 -7.44
N ARG A 229 3.53 16.96 -6.26
CA ARG A 229 4.85 17.16 -5.63
C ARG A 229 5.92 16.25 -6.24
N GLU A 230 5.59 14.98 -6.50
CA GLU A 230 6.43 14.03 -7.24
C GLU A 230 6.79 14.57 -8.64
N ARG A 231 5.80 14.99 -9.44
CA ARG A 231 6.01 15.56 -10.78
C ARG A 231 6.89 16.82 -10.82
N LYS A 232 7.11 17.48 -9.67
CA LYS A 232 8.03 18.62 -9.53
C LYS A 232 9.44 18.22 -9.07
N GLY A 233 9.65 16.97 -8.66
CA GLY A 233 10.88 16.51 -8.02
C GLY A 233 11.00 16.91 -6.55
N ASN A 234 9.89 17.24 -5.87
CA ASN A 234 9.91 17.64 -4.45
C ASN A 234 10.01 16.42 -3.51
N LEU A 235 9.52 15.25 -3.92
CA LEU A 235 9.52 14.00 -3.16
C LEU A 235 9.52 12.79 -4.09
N ASP A 236 10.01 11.65 -3.61
CA ASP A 236 9.83 10.33 -4.22
C ASP A 236 8.56 9.66 -3.65
N VAL A 237 7.87 8.85 -4.44
CA VAL A 237 6.84 7.90 -3.96
C VAL A 237 7.44 6.49 -4.05
N LEU A 238 7.31 5.70 -2.99
CA LEU A 238 8.00 4.42 -2.84
C LEU A 238 7.02 3.26 -2.62
N SER A 239 7.31 2.10 -3.22
CA SER A 239 6.77 0.83 -2.75
C SER A 239 7.27 0.49 -1.33
N VAL A 240 6.61 -0.45 -0.65
CA VAL A 240 7.05 -0.90 0.68
C VAL A 240 8.44 -1.57 0.67
N SER A 241 8.83 -2.21 -0.43
CA SER A 241 10.16 -2.81 -0.60
C SER A 241 11.25 -1.77 -0.93
N GLU A 242 10.93 -0.72 -1.68
CA GLU A 242 11.80 0.45 -1.81
C GLU A 242 11.94 1.21 -0.49
N PHE A 243 10.89 1.26 0.33
CA PHE A 243 10.94 1.85 1.67
C PHE A 243 11.87 1.06 2.60
N ASP A 244 11.73 -0.28 2.68
CA ASP A 244 12.62 -1.11 3.52
C ASP A 244 14.08 -0.97 3.05
N SER A 245 14.33 -1.24 1.76
CA SER A 245 15.70 -1.24 1.20
C SER A 245 16.41 0.12 1.18
N ARG A 246 15.68 1.26 1.20
CA ARG A 246 16.29 2.61 1.19
C ARG A 246 16.32 3.29 2.55
N LEU A 247 15.36 3.03 3.45
CA LEU A 247 15.06 3.90 4.59
C LEU A 247 15.13 3.19 5.95
N VAL A 248 14.98 1.86 5.98
CA VAL A 248 15.32 1.05 7.15
C VAL A 248 16.83 0.82 7.15
N LYS A 249 17.50 1.15 8.26
CA LYS A 249 18.94 0.89 8.38
C LYS A 249 19.18 -0.59 8.66
N SER A 250 20.05 -1.22 7.87
CA SER A 250 20.58 -2.54 8.21
C SER A 250 21.31 -2.49 9.55
N THR A 251 20.94 -3.40 10.45
CA THR A 251 21.50 -3.60 11.80
C THR A 251 21.55 -2.36 12.72
N LEU A 252 20.58 -2.29 13.62
CA LEU A 252 20.91 -2.60 15.02
C LEU A 252 20.39 -4.02 15.30
N PRO A 253 21.02 -4.80 16.20
CA PRO A 253 20.37 -6.01 16.73
C PRO A 253 19.06 -5.61 17.43
N ALA A 254 18.09 -6.52 17.47
CA ALA A 254 16.89 -6.30 18.28
C ALA A 254 17.32 -6.07 19.74
N PRO A 255 16.98 -4.93 20.37
CA PRO A 255 17.48 -4.58 21.71
C PRO A 255 16.76 -5.33 22.84
N TYR A 256 16.10 -6.45 22.51
CA TYR A 256 15.29 -7.28 23.38
C TYR A 256 15.53 -8.77 23.04
N ILE A 257 16.62 -9.31 23.57
CA ILE A 257 16.91 -10.74 23.83
C ILE A 257 17.67 -10.78 25.16
#